data_AF-A0A954J3K2-F1
#
_entry.id   AF-A0A954J3K2-F1
#
_cell.length_a   1.000
_cell.length_b   1.000
_cell.length_c   1.000
_cell.angle_alpha   90.00
_cell.angle_beta   90.00
_cell.angle_gamma   90.00
#
_symmetry.space_group_name_H-M   'P 1'
#
loop_
_entity.id
_entity.type
_entity.pdbx_description
1 polymer ?
#
loop_
_entity_poly.entity_id
_entity_poly.type
_entity_poly.pdbx_seq_one_letter_code
_entity_poly.pdbx_strand_id
1 'polypeptide(L)'
;MKAHFRFAALLAAATASQASAQTIAPIYVTDTNNDKIWRCEDLNGNGNYNDAGEITEFYDEIIGGLLDIQLNVSIAVAADGKVYMSDTGSDSIFVFEDLNGDGDAHDA
;
A
#
# COMPACT_ATOMS: atom_id res chain seq x y z
N MET A 1 -15.41 -12.26 -58.61
CA MET A 1 -14.73 -11.55 -57.51
C MET A 1 -15.66 -11.51 -56.30
N LYS A 2 -15.40 -12.35 -55.29
CA LYS A 2 -15.95 -12.22 -53.94
C LYS A 2 -14.81 -12.60 -53.00
N ALA A 3 -14.22 -11.59 -52.37
CA ALA A 3 -13.17 -11.76 -51.38
C ALA A 3 -13.82 -12.19 -50.06
N HIS A 4 -13.39 -13.32 -49.50
CA HIS A 4 -13.76 -13.73 -48.16
C HIS A 4 -12.53 -13.54 -47.26
N PHE A 5 -12.50 -12.40 -46.58
CA PHE A 5 -11.57 -12.14 -45.48
C PHE A 5 -11.98 -13.02 -44.29
N ARG A 6 -11.12 -13.94 -43.85
CA ARG A 6 -11.34 -14.70 -42.61
C ARG A 6 -10.51 -14.04 -41.50
N PHE A 7 -11.20 -13.40 -40.57
CA PHE A 7 -10.66 -12.91 -39.31
C PHE A 7 -10.18 -14.11 -38.47
N ALA A 8 -8.90 -14.16 -38.14
CA ALA A 8 -8.37 -15.08 -37.14
C ALA A 8 -8.58 -14.44 -35.75
N ALA A 9 -9.52 -14.98 -34.96
CA ALA A 9 -9.64 -14.64 -33.55
C ALA A 9 -8.65 -15.51 -32.77
N LEU A 10 -7.49 -14.94 -32.42
CA LEU A 10 -6.55 -15.58 -31.51
C LEU A 10 -7.03 -15.31 -30.08
N LEU A 11 -7.66 -16.31 -29.47
CA LEU A 11 -8.05 -16.29 -28.07
C LEU A 11 -6.78 -16.52 -27.23
N ALA A 12 -6.10 -15.44 -26.83
CA ALA A 12 -5.06 -15.52 -25.82
C ALA A 12 -5.73 -15.70 -24.46
N ALA A 13 -5.92 -16.95 -24.04
CA ALA A 13 -6.27 -17.27 -22.66
C ALA A 13 -5.06 -16.90 -21.79
N ALA A 14 -5.09 -15.73 -21.17
CA ALA A 14 -4.12 -15.37 -20.15
C ALA A 14 -4.34 -16.29 -18.95
N THR A 15 -3.48 -17.31 -18.82
CA THR A 15 -3.31 -18.02 -17.56
C THR A 15 -2.55 -17.10 -16.61
N ALA A 16 -3.23 -16.12 -16.03
CA ALA A 16 -2.77 -15.59 -14.77
C ALA A 16 -2.89 -16.74 -13.77
N SER A 17 -1.77 -17.37 -13.42
CA SER A 17 -1.73 -18.18 -12.21
C SER A 17 -2.20 -17.25 -11.10
N GLN A 18 -3.24 -17.65 -10.37
CA GLN A 18 -3.45 -17.13 -9.03
C GLN A 18 -2.20 -17.52 -8.25
N ALA A 19 -1.17 -16.66 -8.30
CA ALA A 19 -0.15 -16.68 -7.28
C ALA A 19 -0.95 -16.53 -5.99
N SER A 20 -0.95 -17.57 -5.15
CA SER A 20 -1.39 -17.37 -3.79
C SER A 20 -0.40 -16.35 -3.25
N ALA A 21 -0.78 -15.07 -3.23
CA ALA A 21 -0.07 -14.06 -2.49
C ALA A 21 0.10 -14.68 -1.11
N GLN A 22 1.31 -15.08 -0.77
CA GLN A 22 1.61 -15.47 0.58
C GLN A 22 1.25 -14.22 1.36
N THR A 23 0.12 -14.24 2.08
CA THR A 23 -0.39 -13.05 2.77
C THR A 23 0.50 -12.83 3.99
N ILE A 24 1.74 -12.48 3.73
CA ILE A 24 2.62 -11.85 4.69
C ILE A 24 1.91 -10.54 4.99
N ALA A 25 1.59 -10.32 6.28
CA ALA A 25 1.01 -9.06 6.69
C ALA A 25 1.92 -7.92 6.19
N PRO A 26 1.35 -6.84 5.62
CA PRO A 26 2.16 -5.73 5.15
C PRO A 26 2.99 -5.17 6.30
N ILE A 27 4.18 -4.70 5.98
CA ILE A 27 4.98 -3.91 6.91
C ILE A 27 4.77 -2.43 6.63
N TYR A 28 4.93 -1.60 7.66
CA TYR A 28 4.77 -0.16 7.55
C TYR A 28 6.08 0.53 7.92
N VAL A 29 6.42 1.57 7.15
CA VAL A 29 7.64 2.36 7.33
C VAL A 29 7.25 3.81 7.50
N THR A 30 7.73 4.43 8.58
CA THR A 30 7.55 5.86 8.83
C THR A 30 8.69 6.65 8.20
N ASP A 31 8.37 7.71 7.48
CA ASP A 31 9.32 8.56 6.76
C ASP A 31 9.29 9.97 7.34
N THR A 32 10.31 10.31 8.12
CA THR A 32 10.39 11.56 8.88
C THR A 32 10.53 12.80 8.00
N ASN A 33 11.10 12.67 6.81
CA ASN A 33 11.37 13.85 5.99
C ASN A 33 10.20 14.22 5.08
N ASN A 34 9.25 13.30 4.91
CA ASN A 34 8.11 13.47 4.03
C ASN A 34 6.78 13.43 4.79
N ASP A 35 6.80 13.20 6.11
CA ASP A 35 5.60 13.06 6.96
C ASP A 35 4.63 11.98 6.43
N LYS A 36 5.23 10.85 5.98
CA LYS A 36 4.52 9.73 5.35
C LYS A 36 4.62 8.44 6.14
N ILE A 37 3.64 7.57 5.88
CA ILE A 37 3.73 6.14 6.18
C ILE A 37 3.63 5.39 4.86
N TRP A 38 4.62 4.53 4.60
CA TRP A 38 4.63 3.61 3.47
C TRP A 38 4.07 2.25 3.89
N ARG A 39 3.23 1.64 3.04
CA ARG A 39 2.79 0.26 3.13
C ARG A 39 3.62 -0.59 2.17
N CYS A 40 4.29 -1.61 2.69
CA CYS A 40 5.07 -2.55 1.89
C CYS A 40 4.43 -3.95 1.91
N GLU A 41 4.04 -4.45 0.75
CA GLU A 41 3.44 -5.77 0.54
C GLU A 41 4.21 -6.53 -0.54
N ASP A 42 4.66 -7.75 -0.21
CA ASP A 42 5.34 -8.64 -1.17
C ASP A 42 4.28 -9.31 -2.05
N LEU A 43 3.98 -8.66 -3.19
CA LEU A 43 2.88 -9.05 -4.06
C LEU A 43 3.21 -10.29 -4.90
N ASN A 44 4.49 -10.56 -5.13
CA ASN A 44 4.94 -11.67 -5.96
C ASN A 44 5.59 -12.82 -5.19
N GLY A 45 5.73 -12.70 -3.86
CA GLY A 45 6.25 -13.72 -2.96
C GLY A 45 7.75 -13.96 -3.09
N ASN A 46 8.52 -12.96 -3.56
CA ASN A 46 9.96 -13.10 -3.78
C ASN A 46 10.80 -12.79 -2.52
N GLY A 47 10.14 -12.45 -1.41
CA GLY A 47 10.77 -12.15 -0.12
C GLY A 47 11.35 -10.74 -0.04
N ASN A 48 10.98 -9.84 -0.94
CA ASN A 48 11.34 -8.43 -0.87
C ASN A 48 10.14 -7.53 -1.27
N TYR A 49 10.36 -6.22 -1.35
CA TYR A 49 9.31 -5.21 -1.57
C TYR A 49 9.74 -4.19 -2.63
N ASN A 50 10.47 -4.61 -3.67
CA ASN A 50 11.09 -3.69 -4.64
C ASN A 50 10.42 -3.68 -6.02
N ASP A 51 9.35 -4.44 -6.21
CA ASP A 51 8.61 -4.50 -7.47
C ASP A 51 7.49 -3.44 -7.54
N ALA A 52 6.99 -3.22 -8.75
CA ALA A 52 5.97 -2.22 -9.01
C ALA A 52 4.69 -2.53 -8.23
N GLY A 53 4.24 -1.58 -7.42
CA GLY A 53 3.05 -1.71 -6.58
C GLY A 53 3.29 -2.33 -5.20
N GLU A 54 4.51 -2.80 -4.90
CA GLU A 54 4.82 -3.39 -3.58
C GLU A 54 5.03 -2.34 -2.49
N ILE A 55 5.39 -1.11 -2.87
CA ILE A 55 5.46 0.05 -1.97
C ILE A 55 4.38 1.03 -2.40
N THR A 56 3.45 1.31 -1.50
CA THR A 56 2.33 2.23 -1.69
C THR A 56 2.24 3.18 -0.50
N GLU A 57 1.61 4.33 -0.69
CA GLU A 57 1.38 5.29 0.39
C GLU A 57 0.24 4.78 1.26
N PHE A 58 0.51 4.64 2.57
CA PHE A 58 -0.54 4.37 3.54
C PHE A 58 -1.10 5.66 4.13
N TYR A 59 -0.21 6.61 4.40
CA TYR A 59 -0.57 7.96 4.84
C TYR A 59 0.38 8.97 4.21
N ASP A 60 -0.16 10.15 3.90
CA ASP A 60 0.54 11.30 3.35
C ASP A 60 -0.12 12.56 3.93
N GLU A 61 0.66 13.39 4.63
CA GLU A 61 0.16 14.62 5.22
C GLU A 61 -0.43 15.58 4.17
N ILE A 62 0.06 15.58 2.94
CA ILE A 62 -0.46 16.44 1.86
C ILE A 62 -1.90 16.06 1.49
N ILE A 63 -2.23 14.76 1.60
CA ILE A 63 -3.55 14.22 1.28
C ILE A 63 -4.45 14.25 2.52
N GLY A 64 -3.95 13.75 3.65
CA GLY A 64 -4.67 13.60 4.91
C GLY A 64 -4.85 14.90 5.69
N GLY A 65 -3.95 15.88 5.55
CA GLY A 65 -4.08 17.31 5.89
C GLY A 65 -4.49 17.72 7.31
N LEU A 66 -4.73 16.78 8.22
CA LEU A 66 -5.42 17.01 9.50
C LEU A 66 -4.54 16.78 10.73
N LEU A 67 -3.37 16.16 10.55
CA LEU A 67 -2.43 15.89 11.63
C LEU A 67 -1.30 16.91 11.61
N ASP A 68 -0.79 17.24 12.79
CA ASP A 68 0.40 18.08 12.97
C ASP A 68 1.62 17.16 13.17
N ILE A 69 2.02 16.50 12.08
CA ILE A 69 3.21 15.64 12.08
C ILE A 69 4.42 16.55 11.88
N GLN A 70 5.47 16.28 12.64
CA GLN A 70 6.64 17.15 12.73
C GLN A 70 7.94 16.36 12.76
N LEU A 71 8.02 15.34 13.62
CA LEU A 71 9.20 14.47 13.77
C LEU A 71 8.76 13.06 14.16
N ASN A 72 8.13 12.36 13.23
CA ASN A 72 7.78 10.95 13.37
C ASN A 72 9.04 10.06 13.44
N VAL A 73 9.09 9.15 14.41
CA VAL A 73 10.30 8.36 14.72
C VAL A 73 10.10 6.85 14.82
N SER A 74 8.89 6.39 15.13
CA SER A 74 8.63 4.97 15.37
C SER A 74 7.21 4.61 14.95
N ILE A 75 7.03 3.33 14.63
CA ILE A 75 5.80 2.77 14.12
C ILE A 75 5.56 1.37 14.70
N ALA A 76 4.32 1.06 15.04
CA ALA A 76 3.90 -0.25 15.52
C ALA A 76 2.53 -0.61 14.95
N VAL A 77 2.35 -1.88 14.60
CA VAL A 77 1.07 -2.40 14.08
C VAL A 77 0.44 -3.27 15.15
N ALA A 78 -0.80 -2.97 15.52
CA ALA A 78 -1.58 -3.77 16.44
C ALA A 78 -2.21 -4.98 15.75
N ALA A 79 -2.64 -5.98 16.53
CA ALA A 79 -3.22 -7.21 16.00
C ALA A 79 -4.56 -7.00 15.28
N ASP A 80 -5.23 -5.87 15.52
CA ASP A 80 -6.45 -5.43 14.83
C ASP A 80 -6.18 -4.64 13.54
N GLY A 81 -4.91 -4.48 13.15
CA GLY A 81 -4.49 -3.77 11.94
C GLY A 81 -4.26 -2.27 12.12
N LYS A 82 -4.55 -1.69 13.30
CA LYS A 82 -4.29 -0.27 13.54
C LYS A 82 -2.78 0.01 13.55
N VAL A 83 -2.39 1.10 12.91
CA VAL A 83 -0.99 1.54 12.82
C VAL A 83 -0.80 2.72 13.77
N TYR A 84 0.10 2.57 14.73
CA TYR A 84 0.46 3.60 15.70
C TYR A 84 1.81 4.19 15.32
N MET A 85 1.90 5.51 15.33
CA MET A 85 3.12 6.24 15.01
C MET A 85 3.41 7.26 16.10
N SER A 86 4.65 7.32 16.58
CA SER A 86 5.08 8.31 17.57
C SER A 86 5.75 9.50 16.88
N ASP A 87 5.32 10.70 17.24
CA ASP A 87 5.91 11.97 16.84
C ASP A 87 6.57 12.65 18.04
N THR A 88 7.85 13.00 17.90
CA THR A 88 8.63 13.67 18.96
C THR A 88 8.63 15.20 18.84
N GLY A 89 8.18 15.75 17.72
CA GLY A 89 8.03 17.18 17.50
C GLY A 89 6.72 17.70 18.06
N SER A 90 5.64 16.93 17.96
CA SER A 90 4.31 17.24 18.52
C SER A 90 3.99 16.49 19.82
N ASP A 91 4.95 15.74 20.39
CA ASP A 91 4.81 14.96 21.64
C ASP A 91 3.55 14.05 21.64
N SER A 92 3.28 13.43 20.49
CA SER A 92 2.00 12.77 20.22
C SER A 92 2.18 11.33 19.71
N ILE A 93 1.13 10.53 19.87
CA ILE A 93 0.98 9.24 19.20
C ILE A 93 -0.26 9.32 18.33
N PHE A 94 -0.08 9.16 17.02
CA PHE A 94 -1.17 9.11 16.06
C PHE A 94 -1.56 7.66 15.78
N VAL A 95 -2.84 7.45 15.45
CA VAL A 95 -3.38 6.16 15.05
C VAL A 95 -3.99 6.29 13.65
N PHE A 96 -3.67 5.34 12.79
CA PHE A 96 -4.11 5.28 11.41
C PHE A 96 -4.85 3.98 11.17
N GLU A 97 -5.95 4.08 10.43
CA GLU A 97 -6.85 2.97 10.12
C GLU A 97 -7.37 3.16 8.71
N ASP A 98 -7.25 2.09 7.91
CA ASP A 98 -7.95 1.95 6.63
C ASP A 98 -9.39 1.55 6.94
N LEU A 99 -10.32 2.50 6.81
CA LEU A 99 -11.72 2.31 7.15
C LEU A 99 -12.52 1.74 5.99
N ASN A 100 -12.06 1.96 4.75
CA ASN A 100 -12.79 1.60 3.54
C ASN A 100 -12.25 0.32 2.87
N GLY A 101 -11.06 -0.15 3.27
CA GLY A 101 -10.37 -1.34 2.77
C GLY A 101 -9.60 -1.16 1.46
N ASP A 102 -9.23 0.05 1.06
CA ASP A 102 -8.52 0.34 -0.20
C ASP A 102 -6.99 0.36 -0.08
N GLY A 103 -6.47 0.21 1.14
CA GLY A 103 -5.04 0.08 1.41
C GLY A 103 -4.36 1.36 1.86
N ASP A 104 -5.10 2.45 2.08
CA ASP A 104 -4.60 3.68 2.70
C ASP A 104 -5.43 4.09 3.93
N ALA A 105 -4.97 5.11 4.66
CA ALA A 105 -5.64 5.70 5.81
C ALA A 105 -6.05 7.15 5.53
N HIS A 106 -6.45 7.46 4.30
CA HIS A 106 -6.88 8.81 3.87
C HIS A 106 -8.40 9.03 4.00
N ASP A 107 -9.09 8.16 4.73
CA ASP A 107 -10.55 8.12 4.89
C ASP A 107 -11.19 9.20 5.79
N ALA A 108 -10.49 10.29 6.09
CA ALA A 108 -10.94 11.30 7.06
C ALA A 108 -12.09 12.20 6.56
#